data_AF-A0A2P9H7W6-F1
#
_entry.id   AF-A0A2P9H7W6-F1
#
_cell.length_a   1.000
_cell.length_b   1.000
_cell.length_c   1.000
_cell.angle_alpha   90.00
_cell.angle_beta   90.00
_cell.angle_gamma   90.00
#
_symmetry.space_group_name_H-M   'P 1'
#
loop_
_entity.id
_entity.type
_entity.pdbx_description
1 polymer ?
#
loop_
_entity_poly.entity_id
_entity_poly.type
_entity_poly.pdbx_seq_one_letter_code
_entity_poly.pdbx_strand_id
1 'polypeptide(L)'
;MTIRRAVLACLLIGLPPAAMASDVTVKMLTNGPDNPMFVKVKVGDTVTFEPRQKAGHTSILLLVPEGAKPWKAAADTQIKVVRVKTPALPLSVPG
;
A
#
# COMPACT_ATOMS: atom_id res chain seq x y z
N MET A 1 2.70 -32.95 50.35
CA MET A 1 3.33 -32.83 49.03
C MET A 1 2.82 -31.54 48.39
N THR A 2 3.68 -30.53 48.37
CA THR A 2 3.37 -29.14 48.02
C THR A 2 3.16 -28.97 46.51
N ILE A 3 1.91 -28.74 46.07
CA ILE A 3 1.63 -28.24 44.72
C ILE A 3 1.93 -26.74 44.72
N ARG A 4 3.21 -26.42 44.52
CA ARG A 4 3.70 -25.07 44.27
C ARG A 4 3.75 -24.86 42.76
N ARG A 5 3.10 -23.78 42.30
CA ARG A 5 3.41 -23.01 41.08
C ARG A 5 3.12 -23.72 39.75
N ALA A 6 1.93 -23.54 39.22
CA ALA A 6 1.70 -23.64 37.77
C ALA A 6 0.48 -22.81 37.34
N VAL A 7 0.48 -21.50 37.62
CA VAL A 7 -0.50 -20.58 37.02
C VAL A 7 0.24 -19.35 36.52
N LEU A 8 1.02 -19.51 35.45
CA LEU A 8 1.55 -18.37 34.69
C LEU A 8 1.88 -18.77 33.25
N ALA A 9 0.92 -19.32 32.51
CA ALA A 9 1.11 -19.61 31.09
C ALA A 9 -0.22 -19.63 30.32
N CYS A 10 -0.97 -18.53 30.31
CA CYS A 10 -2.15 -18.41 29.42
C CYS A 10 -2.54 -16.98 29.05
N LEU A 11 -1.60 -16.02 29.04
CA LEU A 11 -1.90 -14.61 28.76
C LEU A 11 -1.30 -14.09 27.43
N LEU A 12 -1.19 -14.94 26.40
CA LEU A 12 -0.64 -14.54 25.09
C LEU A 12 -1.59 -14.78 23.90
N ILE A 13 -2.82 -15.26 24.13
CA ILE A 13 -3.76 -15.63 23.03
C ILE A 13 -4.57 -14.41 22.52
N GLY A 14 -4.38 -13.22 23.10
CA GLY A 14 -5.24 -12.06 22.84
C GLY A 14 -4.63 -10.90 22.03
N LEU A 15 -3.39 -10.98 21.56
CA LEU A 15 -2.83 -9.89 20.75
C LEU A 15 -3.46 -9.93 19.34
N PRO A 16 -4.22 -8.91 18.91
CA PRO A 16 -4.66 -8.83 17.53
C PRO A 16 -3.41 -8.80 16.63
N PRO A 17 -3.38 -9.58 15.53
CA PRO A 17 -2.24 -9.56 14.63
C PRO A 17 -2.04 -8.12 14.16
N ALA A 18 -0.83 -7.60 14.36
CA ALA A 18 -0.45 -6.29 13.83
C ALA A 18 -0.74 -6.31 12.33
N ALA A 19 -1.58 -5.39 11.85
CA ALA A 19 -1.84 -5.24 10.44
C ALA A 19 -0.51 -4.91 9.74
N MET A 20 0.08 -5.92 9.09
CA MET A 20 1.34 -5.75 8.37
C MET A 20 1.06 -4.96 7.10
N ALA A 21 1.56 -3.73 7.03
CA ALA A 21 1.55 -2.94 5.81
C ALA A 21 2.39 -3.66 4.74
N SER A 22 1.84 -3.79 3.53
CA SER A 22 2.55 -4.39 2.40
C SER A 22 3.26 -3.32 1.56
N ASP A 23 4.41 -3.67 0.99
CA ASP A 23 5.10 -2.87 -0.02
C ASP A 23 4.74 -3.41 -1.42
N VAL A 24 4.19 -2.54 -2.26
CA VAL A 24 3.82 -2.84 -3.65
C VAL A 24 4.66 -2.00 -4.60
N THR A 25 5.29 -2.62 -5.60
CA THR A 25 6.05 -1.92 -6.63
C THR A 25 5.31 -1.93 -7.96
N VAL A 26 5.02 -0.74 -8.48
CA VAL A 26 4.48 -0.50 -9.81
C VAL A 26 5.64 -0.15 -10.73
N LYS A 27 5.98 -1.08 -11.63
CA LYS A 27 6.96 -0.83 -12.69
C LYS A 27 6.29 -0.02 -13.78
N MET A 28 6.89 1.11 -14.16
CA MET A 28 6.42 1.94 -15.26
C MET A 28 7.25 1.60 -16.49
N LEU A 29 6.63 0.88 -17.44
CA LEU A 29 7.25 0.41 -18.67
C LEU A 29 6.66 1.16 -19.87
N THR A 30 7.47 1.42 -20.89
CA THR A 30 6.96 1.96 -22.16
C THR A 30 6.08 0.94 -22.89
N ASN A 31 6.44 -0.34 -22.83
CA ASN A 31 5.72 -1.43 -23.49
C ASN A 31 5.81 -2.71 -22.64
N GLY A 32 4.85 -3.61 -22.82
CA GLY A 32 4.87 -4.97 -22.27
C GLY A 32 3.64 -5.30 -21.43
N PRO A 33 3.31 -6.60 -21.29
CA PRO A 33 2.14 -7.07 -20.55
C PRO A 33 2.25 -6.82 -19.04
N ASP A 34 3.45 -6.54 -18.54
CA ASP A 34 3.73 -6.34 -17.12
C ASP A 34 3.35 -4.93 -16.61
N ASN A 35 2.80 -4.05 -17.46
CA ASN A 35 2.25 -2.77 -17.02
C ASN A 35 0.91 -2.99 -16.32
N PRO A 36 0.82 -2.86 -14.99
CA PRO A 36 -0.45 -3.07 -14.31
C PRO A 36 -1.39 -1.91 -14.63
N MET A 37 -2.55 -2.23 -15.21
CA MET A 37 -3.62 -1.25 -15.46
C MET A 37 -4.33 -0.82 -14.17
N PHE A 38 -4.28 -1.67 -13.14
CA PHE A 38 -4.93 -1.44 -11.86
C PHE A 38 -4.20 -2.19 -10.75
N VAL A 39 -4.07 -1.54 -9.59
CA VAL A 39 -3.45 -2.12 -8.39
C VAL A 39 -4.34 -1.81 -7.20
N LYS A 40 -4.85 -2.86 -6.54
CA LYS A 40 -5.61 -2.73 -5.30
C LYS A 40 -4.66 -2.81 -4.12
N VAL A 41 -4.71 -1.81 -3.25
CA VAL A 41 -3.92 -1.74 -2.01
C VAL A 41 -4.83 -1.51 -0.82
N LYS A 42 -4.36 -1.90 0.37
CA LYS A 42 -5.05 -1.67 1.64
C LYS A 42 -4.61 -0.32 2.24
N VAL A 43 -5.46 0.20 3.12
CA VAL A 43 -5.09 1.35 3.96
C VAL A 43 -3.83 0.97 4.76
N GLY A 44 -2.83 1.84 4.72
CA GLY A 44 -1.53 1.61 5.37
C GLY A 44 -0.45 1.00 4.48
N ASP A 45 -0.78 0.43 3.31
CA ASP A 45 0.22 -0.07 2.37
C ASP A 45 1.10 1.05 1.80
N THR A 46 2.26 0.65 1.27
CA THR A 46 3.20 1.52 0.57
C THR A 46 3.25 1.14 -0.89
N VAL A 47 3.14 2.14 -1.78
CA VAL A 47 3.26 1.94 -3.23
C VAL A 47 4.50 2.66 -3.75
N THR A 48 5.37 1.94 -4.44
CA THR A 48 6.54 2.49 -5.11
C THR A 48 6.30 2.51 -6.61
N PHE A 49 6.34 3.68 -7.22
CA PHE A 49 6.30 3.83 -8.67
C PHE A 49 7.74 3.89 -9.17
N GLU A 50 8.17 2.87 -9.91
CA GLU A 50 9.55 2.71 -10.39
C GLU A 50 9.61 2.83 -11.92
N PRO A 51 10.15 3.93 -12.47
CA PRO A 51 10.44 4.04 -13.89
C PRO A 51 11.51 3.03 -14.29
N ARG A 52 11.21 2.19 -15.30
CA ARG A 52 12.17 1.20 -15.81
C ARG A 52 12.99 1.71 -16.99
N GLN A 53 12.54 2.80 -17.62
CA GLN A 53 13.22 3.49 -18.71
C GLN A 53 13.08 5.01 -18.54
N LYS A 54 14.00 5.78 -19.13
CA LYS A 54 13.84 7.24 -19.30
C LYS A 54 12.92 7.51 -20.48
N ALA A 55 11.62 7.66 -20.21
CA ALA A 55 10.60 7.81 -21.25
C ALA A 55 9.50 8.81 -20.85
N GLY A 56 9.77 9.67 -19.86
CA GLY A 56 8.80 10.63 -19.36
C GLY A 56 7.75 10.04 -18.41
N HIS A 57 8.04 8.89 -17.78
CA HIS A 57 7.11 8.23 -16.87
C HIS A 57 6.89 9.08 -15.61
N THR A 58 5.65 9.26 -15.18
CA THR A 58 5.30 10.02 -13.98
C THR A 58 4.16 9.34 -13.24
N SER A 59 4.02 9.65 -11.95
CA SER A 59 2.86 9.26 -11.14
C SER A 59 2.18 10.50 -10.57
N ILE A 60 0.86 10.44 -10.51
CA ILE A 60 0.02 11.55 -10.05
C ILE A 60 -1.18 11.00 -9.25
N LEU A 61 -1.53 11.68 -8.17
CA LEU A 61 -2.81 11.49 -7.51
C LEU A 61 -3.83 12.45 -8.12
N LEU A 62 -4.60 11.95 -9.09
CA LEU A 62 -5.67 12.73 -9.75
C LEU A 62 -6.92 12.83 -8.87
N LEU A 63 -7.31 11.72 -8.24
CA LEU A 63 -8.47 11.65 -7.37
C LEU A 63 -7.99 11.58 -5.92
N VAL A 64 -8.02 12.72 -5.23
CA VAL A 64 -7.51 12.85 -3.86
C VAL A 64 -8.63 12.51 -2.87
N PRO A 65 -8.58 11.36 -2.17
CA PRO A 65 -9.55 11.07 -1.12
C PRO A 65 -9.35 12.02 0.07
N GLU A 66 -10.39 12.19 0.88
CA GLU A 66 -10.36 13.04 2.06
C GLU A 66 -9.17 12.71 2.97
N GLY A 67 -8.42 13.72 3.40
CA GLY A 67 -7.25 13.56 4.27
C GLY A 67 -5.97 13.07 3.57
N ALA A 68 -5.99 12.79 2.26
CA ALA A 68 -4.78 12.55 1.49
C ALA A 68 -4.16 13.86 0.98
N LYS A 69 -2.84 13.88 0.79
CA LYS A 69 -2.14 14.99 0.14
C LYS A 69 -2.00 14.68 -1.36
N PRO A 70 -2.31 15.62 -2.26
CA PRO A 70 -2.02 15.46 -3.68
C PRO A 70 -0.51 15.30 -3.90
N TRP A 71 -0.15 14.58 -4.96
CA TRP A 71 1.24 14.53 -5.43
C TRP A 71 1.29 14.45 -6.95
N LYS A 72 2.41 14.93 -7.50
CA LYS A 72 2.85 14.70 -8.87
C LYS A 72 4.36 14.52 -8.85
N ALA A 73 4.83 13.38 -9.34
CA ALA A 73 6.27 13.12 -9.44
C ALA A 73 6.87 13.85 -10.65
N ALA A 74 8.16 14.22 -10.53
CA ALA A 74 8.93 14.60 -11.71
C ALA A 74 9.03 13.40 -12.68
N ALA A 75 9.24 13.70 -13.97
CA ALA A 75 9.42 12.67 -14.98
C ALA A 75 10.61 11.77 -14.63
N ASP A 76 10.45 10.47 -14.90
CA ASP A 76 11.45 9.41 -14.72
C ASP A 76 12.05 9.37 -13.30
N THR A 77 11.28 9.81 -12.30
CA THR A 77 11.68 9.81 -10.89
C THR A 77 10.91 8.74 -10.11
N GLN A 78 11.63 7.88 -9.40
CA GLN A 78 11.04 6.94 -8.48
C GLN A 78 10.43 7.68 -7.28
N ILE A 79 9.18 7.36 -6.95
CA ILE A 79 8.52 7.87 -5.74
C ILE A 79 7.93 6.72 -4.95
N LYS A 80 8.14 6.77 -3.63
CA LYS A 80 7.49 5.89 -2.66
C LYS A 80 6.38 6.68 -1.98
N VAL A 81 5.14 6.28 -2.22
CA VAL A 81 3.95 6.89 -1.62
C VAL A 81 3.54 6.03 -0.43
N VAL A 82 3.68 6.61 0.76
CA VAL A 82 3.39 5.94 2.04
C VAL A 82 2.01 6.36 2.53
N ARG A 83 1.18 5.35 2.86
CA ARG A 83 -0.14 5.47 3.51
C ARG A 83 -1.26 6.01 2.62
N VAL A 84 -1.94 5.08 1.93
CA VAL A 84 -3.38 5.23 1.68
C VAL A 84 -4.04 5.35 3.05
N LYS A 85 -4.36 6.56 3.51
CA LYS A 85 -4.95 6.80 4.85
C LYS A 85 -6.46 6.60 4.86
N THR A 86 -7.09 6.78 3.71
CA THR A 86 -8.53 6.79 3.55
C THR A 86 -8.87 5.92 2.35
N PRO A 87 -9.85 5.01 2.45
CA PRO A 87 -10.32 4.27 1.29
C PRO A 87 -10.71 5.24 0.18
N ALA A 88 -10.25 5.01 -1.05
CA ALA A 88 -10.90 5.64 -2.19
C ALA A 88 -12.36 5.18 -2.19
N LEU A 89 -13.30 6.11 -2.43
CA LEU A 89 -14.73 5.80 -2.54
C LEU A 89 -14.91 4.60 -3.49
N PRO A 90 -15.83 3.66 -3.19
CA PRO A 90 -16.09 2.56 -4.12
C PRO A 90 -16.49 3.16 -5.47
N LEU A 91 -15.70 2.87 -6.51
CA LEU A 91 -16.09 3.16 -7.88
C LEU A 91 -17.32 2.30 -8.17
N SER A 92 -18.50 2.89 -8.06
CA SER A 92 -19.72 2.31 -8.61
C SER A 92 -19.56 2.33 -10.13
N VAL A 93 -19.19 1.19 -10.71
CA VAL A 93 -19.18 1.01 -12.16
C VAL A 93 -20.65 0.93 -12.59
N PRO A 94 -21.17 1.87 -13.40
CA PRO A 94 -22.52 1.73 -13.96
C PRO A 94 -22.50 0.53 -14.92
N GLY A 95 -23.48 -0.36 -14.77
CA GLY A 95 -23.72 -1.49 -15.68
C GLY A 95 -24.33 -1.05 -17.01
#